data_AF-A0A2G1ZTJ7-F1
#
_entry.id   AF-A0A2G1ZTJ7-F1
#
_cell.length_a   1.000
_cell.length_b   1.000
_cell.length_c   1.000
_cell.angle_alpha   90.00
_cell.angle_beta   90.00
_cell.angle_gamma   90.00
#
_symmetry.space_group_name_H-M   'P 1'
#
loop_
_entity.id
_entity.type
_entity.pdbx_description
1 polymer ?
#
loop_
_entity_poly.entity_id
_entity_poly.type
_entity_poly.pdbx_seq_one_letter_code
_entity_poly.pdbx_strand_id
1 'polypeptide(L)' 'MSTHSWYYVVDGARVGPVEESEITRLIDAGTVTAQTLVWREGLDGWVAASEHFAMS' A
#
# COMPACT_ATOMS: atom_id res chain seq x y z
N MET A 1 11.29 -14.50 -8.42
CA MET A 1 10.83 -13.58 -7.37
C MET A 1 9.63 -12.86 -7.94
N SER A 2 8.43 -13.11 -7.43
CA SER A 2 7.23 -12.44 -7.95
C SER A 2 7.13 -11.07 -7.30
N THR A 3 7.62 -10.05 -8.01
CA THR A 3 7.57 -8.65 -7.59
C THR A 3 6.14 -8.14 -7.74
N HIS A 4 5.29 -8.36 -6.74
CA HIS A 4 3.95 -7.81 -6.76
C HIS A 4 4.04 -6.28 -6.57
N SER A 5 3.54 -5.56 -7.57
CA SER A 5 3.51 -4.10 -7.59
C SER A 5 2.27 -3.57 -6.89
N TRP A 6 2.47 -2.69 -5.91
CA TRP A 6 1.42 -2.06 -5.11
C TRP A 6 1.23 -0.60 -5.47
N TYR A 7 0.00 -0.13 -5.31
CA TYR A 7 -0.35 1.28 -5.36
C TYR A 7 -0.98 1.67 -4.03
N TYR A 8 -0.89 2.95 -3.68
CA TYR A 8 -1.52 3.52 -2.48
C TYR A 8 -2.10 4.92 -2.79
N VAL A 9 -3.00 5.41 -1.94
CA VAL A 9 -3.57 6.76 -2.06
C VAL A 9 -3.03 7.67 -0.97
N VAL A 10 -2.42 8.78 -1.36
CA VAL A 10 -1.99 9.86 -0.44
C VAL A 10 -2.43 11.19 -1.03
N ASP A 11 -2.94 12.09 -0.19
CA ASP A 11 -3.47 13.41 -0.62
C ASP A 11 -4.50 13.34 -1.77
N GLY A 12 -5.29 12.26 -1.81
CA GLY A 12 -6.30 12.01 -2.84
C GLY A 12 -5.72 11.57 -4.20
N ALA A 13 -4.40 11.40 -4.31
CA ALA A 13 -3.73 10.94 -5.50
C ALA A 13 -3.25 9.49 -5.35
N ARG A 14 -3.35 8.73 -6.45
CA ARG A 14 -2.77 7.40 -6.54
C ARG A 14 -1.26 7.50 -6.77
N VAL A 15 -0.48 6.78 -5.98
CA VAL A 15 0.96 6.63 -6.11
C VAL A 15 1.33 5.16 -6.33
N GLY A 16 2.35 4.90 -7.14
CA GLY A 16 2.81 3.57 -7.53
C GLY A 16 2.91 3.37 -9.05
N PRO A 17 3.30 2.18 -9.53
CA PRO A 17 3.55 0.99 -8.72
C PRO A 17 4.84 1.09 -7.89
N VAL A 18 4.82 0.56 -6.67
CA VAL A 18 5.98 0.36 -5.81
C VAL A 18 6.07 -1.09 -5.37
N GLU A 19 7.23 -1.52 -4.89
CA GLU A 19 7.35 -2.84 -4.26
C GLU A 19 6.68 -2.85 -2.88
N GLU A 20 6.28 -4.04 -2.42
CA GLU A 20 5.73 -4.23 -1.07
C GLU A 20 6.66 -3.71 0.03
N SER A 21 7.98 -3.86 -0.16
CA SER A 21 9.01 -3.37 0.75
C SER A 21 8.98 -1.85 0.93
N GLU A 22 8.57 -1.11 -0.11
CA GLU A 22 8.42 0.33 -0.04
C GLU A 22 7.14 0.72 0.71
N ILE A 23 6.04 -0.04 0.57
CA ILE A 23 4.85 0.17 1.40
C ILE A 23 5.19 0.00 2.88
N THR A 24 5.96 -1.04 3.24
CA THR A 24 6.42 -1.23 4.63
C THR A 24 7.23 -0.03 5.14
N ARG A 25 8.18 0.49 4.34
CA ARG A 25 8.94 1.70 4.71
C ARG A 25 8.06 2.92 4.88
N LEU A 26 7.05 3.07 4.02
CA LEU A 26 6.09 4.18 4.10
C LEU A 26 5.17 4.07 5.31
N ILE A 27 4.88 2.86 5.79
CA ILE A 27 4.18 2.60 7.06
C ILE A 27 5.05 3.04 8.23
N ASP A 28 6.32 2.61 8.26
CA ASP A 28 7.28 3.02 9.30
C ASP A 28 7.48 4.54 9.33
N ALA A 29 7.40 5.19 8.17
CA ALA A 29 7.47 6.64 8.03
C ALA A 29 6.15 7.37 8.34
N GLY A 30 5.06 6.65 8.59
CA GLY A 30 3.74 7.21 8.88
C GLY A 30 3.00 7.82 7.68
N THR A 31 3.53 7.65 6.46
CA THR A 31 2.91 8.13 5.22
C THR A 31 1.73 7.25 4.81
N VAL A 32 1.91 5.92 4.92
CA VAL A 32 0.84 4.94 4.77
C VAL A 32 0.36 4.58 6.18
N THR A 33 -0.88 4.93 6.48
CA THR A 33 -1.54 4.58 7.74
C THR A 33 -2.42 3.34 7.56
N ALA A 34 -2.91 2.76 8.66
CA ALA A 34 -3.85 1.63 8.62
C ALA A 34 -5.06 1.85 7.70
N GLN A 35 -5.55 3.09 7.59
CA GLN A 35 -6.72 3.46 6.77
C GLN A 35 -6.35 3.85 5.33
N THR A 36 -5.07 3.94 5.00
CA THR A 36 -4.63 4.29 3.65
C THR A 36 -5.09 3.23 2.67
N LEU A 37 -5.73 3.66 1.59
CA LEU A 37 -6.17 2.74 0.55
C LEU A 37 -4.98 2.24 -0.24
N VAL A 38 -4.86 0.92 -0.35
CA VAL A 38 -3.86 0.22 -1.17
C VAL A 38 -4.54 -0.68 -2.18
N TRP A 39 -3.86 -0.93 -3.30
CA TRP A 39 -4.33 -1.84 -4.33
C TRP A 39 -3.16 -2.51 -5.03
N ARG A 40 -3.37 -3.73 -5.50
CA ARG A 40 -2.48 -4.42 -6.44
C ARG A 40 -3.32 -5.26 -7.41
N GLU A 41 -2.69 -5.67 -8.49
CA GLU A 41 -3.30 -6.62 -9.42
C GLU A 41 -3.80 -7.87 -8.69
N GLY A 42 -5.04 -8.27 -9.01
CA GLY A 42 -5.74 -9.39 -8.39
C GLY A 42 -6.68 -9.01 -7.24
N LEU A 43 -6.72 -7.75 -6.79
CA LEU A 43 -7.73 -7.28 -5.84
C LEU A 43 -8.95 -6.71 -6.57
N ASP A 44 -10.15 -7.01 -6.05
CA ASP A 44 -11.43 -6.52 -6.58
C ASP A 44 -11.59 -4.99 -6.49
N GLY A 45 -10.85 -4.36 -5.57
CA GLY A 45 -10.88 -2.93 -5.35
C GLY A 45 -9.83 -2.49 -4.34
N TRP A 46 -9.77 -1.18 -4.10
CA TRP A 46 -8.92 -0.59 -3.07
C TRP A 46 -9.35 -1.07 -1.69
N VAL A 47 -8.39 -1.45 -0.87
CA VAL A 47 -8.59 -1.98 0.49
C VAL A 47 -7.73 -1.18 1.47
N ALA A 48 -8.06 -1.21 2.75
CA ALA A 48 -7.24 -0.54 3.76
C ALA A 48 -5.88 -1.23 3.90
N ALA A 49 -4.80 -0.48 4.11
CA ALA A 49 -3.45 -1.01 4.26
C ALA A 49 -3.37 -2.07 5.37
N SER A 50 -4.13 -1.90 6.47
CA SER A 50 -4.18 -2.87 7.57
C SER A 50 -4.74 -4.25 7.19
N GLU A 51 -5.42 -4.38 6.06
CA GLU A 51 -5.93 -5.68 5.59
C GLU A 51 -4.83 -6.56 4.99
N HIS A 52 -3.70 -5.97 4.58
CA HIS A 52 -2.61 -6.68 3.92
C HIS A 52 -1.23 -6.50 4.57
N PHE A 53 -1.02 -5.39 5.25
CA PHE A 53 0.27 -5.05 5.86
C PHE A 53 0.17 -5.08 7.38
N ALA A 54 1.24 -5.55 8.02
CA ALA A 54 1.37 -5.42 9.47
C ALA A 54 1.58 -3.94 9.82
N MET A 55 0.77 -3.44 10.76
CA MET A 55 0.93 -2.09 11.32
C MET A 55 1.73 -2.22 12.62
N SER A 56 2.81 -1.45 12.75
CA SER A 56 3.66 -1.37 13.95
C SER A 56 3.03 -0.55 15.07
#